data_AF-A0A2G9YAU7-F1
#
_entry.id   AF-A0A2G9YAU7-F1
#
_cell.length_a   1.000
_cell.length_b   1.000
_cell.length_c   1.000
_cell.angle_alpha   90.00
_cell.angle_beta   90.00
_cell.angle_gamma   90.00
#
_symmetry.space_group_name_H-M   'P 1'
#
loop_
_entity.id
_entity.type
_entity.pdbx_description
1 polymer ?
#
loop_
_entity_poly.entity_id
_entity_poly.type
_entity_poly.pdbx_seq_one_letter_code
_entity_poly.pdbx_strand_id
1 'polypeptide(L)'
;MEYLFSDKKSVINQREVGVDTNSFHSALKYVMREDPDIIVIGEMRDTETFEAALTASETGHLVLSTVHALDTISIITRILDFFPSNLHEQIRKQLAYHIKASICQKLLPRSDRIGLIPAVEVMVATPTIIKLIQEDRILKIPAGMRAEKTLGMQTFNDALIKLLNDKKLTEAVAFAASPNPDALRMNLQGIFLDEDTRIIGM
;
A
#
# COMPACT_ATOMS: atom_id res chain seq x y z
N MET A 1 -17.48 -10.81 -9.48
CA MET A 1 -17.35 -10.28 -8.09
C MET A 1 -16.76 -11.36 -7.17
N GLU A 2 -16.07 -11.01 -6.07
CA GLU A 2 -15.51 -12.00 -5.13
C GLU A 2 -16.32 -12.18 -3.84
N TYR A 3 -16.83 -11.09 -3.26
CA TYR A 3 -17.62 -11.09 -2.04
C TYR A 3 -18.93 -10.32 -2.26
N LEU A 4 -20.02 -10.83 -1.69
CA LEU A 4 -21.32 -10.15 -1.70
C LEU A 4 -21.52 -9.43 -0.36
N PHE A 5 -21.74 -8.13 -0.42
CA PHE A 5 -22.05 -7.33 0.75
C PHE A 5 -23.54 -7.04 0.81
N SER A 6 -24.07 -7.05 2.03
CA SER A 6 -25.45 -6.65 2.30
C SER A 6 -25.46 -5.31 3.03
N ASP A 7 -26.47 -4.51 2.72
CA ASP A 7 -26.69 -3.22 3.37
C ASP A 7 -26.81 -3.40 4.88
N LYS A 8 -26.16 -2.49 5.61
CA LYS A 8 -26.25 -2.42 7.09
C LYS A 8 -26.47 -0.98 7.51
N LYS A 9 -25.39 -0.22 7.64
CA LYS A 9 -25.41 1.23 7.91
C LYS A 9 -25.10 2.07 6.67
N SER A 10 -24.79 1.41 5.56
CA SER A 10 -24.44 1.98 4.28
C SER A 10 -25.20 1.22 3.20
N VAL A 11 -25.53 1.93 2.11
CA VAL A 11 -26.05 1.34 0.87
C VAL A 11 -24.86 0.90 0.04
N ILE A 12 -24.85 -0.35 -0.41
CA ILE A 12 -23.72 -0.92 -1.16
C ILE A 12 -24.19 -1.32 -2.56
N ASN A 13 -23.71 -0.57 -3.56
CA ASN A 13 -23.89 -0.92 -4.96
C ASN A 13 -22.61 -1.56 -5.52
N GLN A 14 -22.69 -2.83 -5.92
CA GLN A 14 -21.58 -3.55 -6.53
C GLN A 14 -21.81 -3.67 -8.04
N ARG A 15 -20.79 -3.38 -8.85
CA ARG A 15 -20.84 -3.51 -10.31
C ARG A 15 -19.73 -4.41 -10.82
N GLU A 16 -20.09 -5.39 -11.63
CA GLU A 16 -19.16 -6.27 -12.31
C GLU A 16 -18.96 -5.85 -13.77
N VAL A 17 -17.69 -5.66 -14.15
CA VAL A 17 -17.32 -5.38 -15.54
C VAL A 17 -17.69 -6.57 -16.42
N GLY A 18 -18.37 -6.32 -17.53
CA GLY A 18 -18.89 -7.34 -18.45
C GLY A 18 -20.31 -7.81 -18.12
N VAL A 19 -20.85 -7.46 -16.95
CA VAL A 19 -22.24 -7.80 -16.54
C VAL A 19 -23.05 -6.52 -16.33
N ASP A 20 -22.61 -5.66 -15.42
CA ASP A 20 -23.32 -4.43 -15.03
C ASP A 20 -22.79 -3.18 -15.74
N THR A 21 -21.54 -3.23 -16.23
CA THR A 21 -20.86 -2.14 -16.91
C THR A 21 -19.93 -2.67 -18.00
N ASN A 22 -19.75 -1.90 -19.07
CA ASN A 22 -18.89 -2.30 -20.19
C ASN A 22 -17.38 -2.21 -19.86
N SER A 23 -16.99 -1.29 -18.97
CA SER A 23 -15.58 -1.07 -18.59
C SER A 23 -15.46 -0.36 -17.24
N PHE A 24 -14.25 -0.35 -16.68
CA PHE A 24 -13.92 0.45 -15.50
C PHE A 24 -14.15 1.95 -15.76
N HIS A 25 -13.69 2.46 -16.91
CA HIS A 25 -13.91 3.85 -17.29
C HIS A 25 -15.39 4.25 -17.27
N SER A 26 -16.23 3.44 -17.93
CA SER A 26 -17.68 3.68 -17.97
C SER A 26 -18.25 3.70 -16.56
N ALA A 27 -17.90 2.71 -15.74
CA ALA A 27 -18.38 2.65 -14.36
C ALA A 27 -17.95 3.86 -13.52
N LEU A 28 -16.68 4.25 -13.59
CA LEU A 28 -16.14 5.36 -12.82
C LEU A 28 -16.78 6.70 -13.22
N LYS A 29 -17.02 6.91 -14.51
CA LYS A 29 -17.73 8.09 -15.00
C LYS A 29 -19.15 8.22 -14.44
N TYR A 30 -19.89 7.11 -14.32
CA TYR A 30 -21.25 7.12 -13.80
C TYR A 30 -21.30 7.16 -12.27
N VAL A 31 -20.38 6.47 -11.59
CA VAL A 31 -20.28 6.47 -10.12
C VAL A 31 -20.17 7.89 -9.56
N MET A 32 -19.43 8.78 -10.21
CA MET A 32 -19.31 10.19 -9.79
C MET A 32 -20.64 10.98 -9.82
N ARG A 33 -21.70 10.44 -10.42
CA ARG A 33 -23.06 11.03 -10.44
C ARG A 33 -24.05 10.30 -9.55
N GLU A 34 -23.60 9.25 -8.86
CA GLU A 34 -24.43 8.42 -7.98
C GLU A 34 -24.28 8.82 -6.50
N ASP A 35 -23.71 10.00 -6.24
CA ASP A 35 -23.50 10.55 -4.89
C ASP A 35 -22.78 9.56 -3.92
N PRO A 36 -21.66 8.93 -4.33
CA PRO A 36 -20.98 7.96 -3.49
C PRO A 36 -20.23 8.67 -2.35
N ASP A 37 -20.07 8.03 -1.20
CA ASP A 37 -19.09 8.45 -0.19
C ASP A 37 -17.75 7.72 -0.35
N ILE A 38 -17.82 6.44 -0.71
CA ILE A 38 -16.70 5.50 -0.79
C ILE A 38 -16.75 4.78 -2.14
N ILE A 39 -15.63 4.76 -2.84
CA ILE A 39 -15.48 4.09 -4.14
C ILE A 39 -14.44 3.00 -4.01
N VAL A 40 -14.80 1.77 -4.38
CA VAL A 40 -13.88 0.63 -4.42
C VAL A 40 -13.59 0.29 -5.87
N ILE A 41 -12.34 0.45 -6.27
CA ILE A 41 -11.83 0.09 -7.59
C ILE A 41 -11.09 -1.24 -7.43
N GLY A 42 -11.43 -2.24 -8.23
CA GLY A 42 -10.87 -3.58 -8.08
C GLY A 42 -9.34 -3.58 -8.13
N GLU A 43 -8.77 -3.22 -9.29
CA GLU A 43 -7.32 -3.17 -9.49
C GLU A 43 -6.99 -2.02 -10.46
N MET A 44 -5.98 -1.21 -10.13
CA MET A 44 -5.43 -0.21 -11.05
C MET A 44 -4.38 -0.87 -11.96
N ARG A 45 -4.67 -0.90 -13.27
CA ARG A 45 -3.81 -1.54 -14.29
C ARG A 45 -3.23 -0.59 -15.31
N ASP A 46 -3.79 0.60 -15.43
CA ASP A 46 -3.50 1.57 -16.47
C ASP A 46 -3.71 3.00 -15.96
N THR A 47 -3.25 3.94 -16.78
CA THR A 47 -3.38 5.38 -16.59
C THR A 47 -4.84 5.79 -16.35
N GLU A 48 -5.76 5.26 -17.15
CA GLU A 48 -7.17 5.63 -17.13
C GLU A 48 -7.82 5.31 -15.78
N THR A 49 -7.57 4.11 -15.25
CA THR A 49 -8.11 3.68 -13.96
C THR A 49 -7.50 4.49 -12.81
N PHE A 50 -6.19 4.80 -12.88
CA PHE A 50 -5.52 5.60 -11.86
C PHE A 50 -6.01 7.07 -11.86
N GLU A 51 -6.11 7.70 -13.03
CA GLU A 51 -6.60 9.08 -13.16
C GLU A 51 -8.03 9.23 -12.65
N ALA A 52 -8.89 8.24 -12.92
CA ALA A 52 -10.25 8.23 -12.40
C ALA A 52 -10.28 8.07 -10.86
N ALA A 53 -9.42 7.21 -10.29
CA ALA A 53 -9.25 7.09 -8.84
C ALA A 53 -8.78 8.41 -8.21
N LEU A 54 -7.82 9.08 -8.85
CA LEU A 54 -7.28 10.36 -8.41
C LEU A 54 -8.35 11.46 -8.46
N THR A 55 -9.09 11.56 -9.55
CA THR A 55 -10.20 12.53 -9.73
C THR A 55 -11.29 12.34 -8.66
N ALA A 56 -11.65 11.09 -8.37
CA ALA A 56 -12.58 10.77 -7.30
C ALA A 56 -12.03 11.21 -5.93
N SER A 57 -10.76 10.97 -5.65
CA SER A 57 -10.14 11.41 -4.39
C SER A 57 -10.04 12.94 -4.27
N GLU A 58 -9.76 13.65 -5.38
CA GLU A 58 -9.72 15.11 -5.45
C GLU A 58 -11.06 15.76 -5.09
N THR A 59 -12.16 15.10 -5.46
CA THR A 59 -13.53 15.58 -5.21
C THR A 59 -14.05 15.21 -3.82
N GLY A 60 -13.23 14.60 -2.97
CA GLY A 60 -13.52 14.36 -1.55
C GLY A 60 -13.94 12.92 -1.21
N HIS A 61 -13.97 12.02 -2.19
CA HIS A 61 -14.37 10.63 -1.99
C HIS A 61 -13.25 9.80 -1.35
N LEU A 62 -13.62 8.84 -0.49
CA LEU A 62 -12.68 7.81 -0.06
C LEU A 62 -12.54 6.75 -1.16
N VAL A 63 -11.36 6.65 -1.76
CA VAL A 63 -11.08 5.66 -2.80
C VAL A 63 -10.23 4.53 -2.24
N LEU A 64 -10.71 3.29 -2.40
CA LEU A 64 -9.98 2.07 -2.08
C LEU A 64 -9.65 1.37 -3.40
N SER A 65 -8.39 0.97 -3.58
CA SER A 65 -7.98 0.23 -4.76
C SER A 65 -6.82 -0.71 -4.47
N THR A 66 -6.59 -1.68 -5.36
CA THR A 66 -5.44 -2.57 -5.30
C THR A 66 -4.46 -2.29 -6.45
N VAL A 67 -3.19 -2.62 -6.22
CA VAL A 67 -2.09 -2.62 -7.19
C VAL A 67 -1.24 -3.85 -6.90
N HIS A 68 -0.75 -4.53 -7.94
CA HIS A 68 0.20 -5.64 -7.79
C HIS A 68 1.59 -5.12 -7.43
N ALA A 69 1.84 -4.94 -6.14
CA ALA A 69 3.11 -4.47 -5.60
C ALA A 69 3.44 -5.18 -4.28
N LEU A 70 4.73 -5.30 -3.97
CA LEU A 70 5.21 -6.04 -2.80
C LEU A 70 5.31 -5.19 -1.53
N ASP A 71 5.58 -3.89 -1.70
CA ASP A 71 5.75 -2.91 -0.64
C ASP A 71 5.34 -1.51 -1.13
N THR A 72 5.36 -0.55 -0.21
CA THR A 72 4.95 0.84 -0.46
C THR A 72 5.78 1.52 -1.53
N ILE A 73 7.09 1.24 -1.58
CA ILE A 73 7.99 1.79 -2.59
C ILE A 73 7.57 1.28 -3.97
N SER A 74 7.36 -0.03 -4.08
CA SER A 74 6.91 -0.67 -5.31
C SER A 74 5.53 -0.19 -5.78
N ILE A 75 4.62 0.14 -4.85
CA ILE A 75 3.32 0.76 -5.22
C ILE A 75 3.55 2.08 -5.95
N ILE A 76 4.38 2.96 -5.37
CA ILE A 76 4.64 4.28 -5.94
C ILE A 76 5.31 4.13 -7.31
N THR A 77 6.37 3.31 -7.42
CA THR A 77 7.06 3.07 -8.69
C THR A 77 6.10 2.52 -9.75
N ARG A 78 5.26 1.54 -9.40
CA ARG A 78 4.33 0.92 -10.35
C ARG A 78 3.26 1.88 -10.86
N ILE A 79 2.79 2.79 -10.02
CA ILE A 79 1.88 3.85 -10.45
C ILE A 79 2.58 4.77 -11.46
N LEU A 80 3.82 5.16 -11.20
CA LEU A 80 4.59 6.02 -12.11
C LEU A 80 4.87 5.34 -13.45
N ASP A 81 5.08 4.03 -13.46
CA ASP A 81 5.32 3.24 -14.68
C ASP A 81 4.13 3.25 -15.67
N PHE A 82 2.92 3.62 -15.23
CA PHE A 82 1.79 3.84 -16.13
C PHE A 82 1.94 5.10 -16.98
N PHE A 83 2.85 6.00 -16.63
CA PHE A 83 3.00 7.32 -17.24
C PHE A 83 4.34 7.48 -17.94
N PRO A 84 4.41 8.28 -19.02
CA PRO A 84 5.66 8.78 -19.58
C PRO A 84 6.52 9.48 -18.51
N SER A 85 7.84 9.33 -18.59
CA SER A 85 8.79 9.84 -17.60
C SER A 85 8.72 11.35 -17.37
N ASN A 86 8.35 12.12 -18.40
CA ASN A 86 8.17 13.58 -18.29
C ASN A 86 6.98 13.98 -17.40
N LEU A 87 6.06 13.06 -17.09
CA LEU A 87 4.93 13.30 -16.19
C LEU A 87 5.17 12.78 -14.77
N HIS A 88 6.25 12.04 -14.51
CA HIS A 88 6.47 11.37 -13.23
C HIS A 88 6.48 12.33 -12.04
N GLU A 89 7.11 13.51 -12.18
CA GLU A 89 7.12 14.50 -11.10
C GLU A 89 5.71 15.00 -10.76
N GLN A 90 4.89 15.27 -11.78
CA GLN A 90 3.51 15.74 -11.60
C GLN A 90 2.66 14.66 -10.92
N ILE A 91 2.68 13.43 -11.44
CA ILE A 91 1.89 12.32 -10.92
C ILE A 91 2.32 11.97 -9.48
N ARG A 92 3.62 12.00 -9.19
CA ARG A 92 4.14 11.75 -7.84
C ARG A 92 3.64 12.80 -6.84
N LYS A 93 3.62 14.07 -7.22
CA LYS A 93 3.09 15.16 -6.37
C LYS A 93 1.58 15.02 -6.14
N GLN A 94 0.82 14.67 -7.17
CA GLN A 94 -0.62 14.39 -7.04
C GLN A 94 -0.86 13.19 -6.12
N LEU A 95 -0.18 12.07 -6.36
CA LEU A 95 -0.25 10.88 -5.50
C LEU A 95 0.04 11.23 -4.05
N ALA A 96 1.12 11.97 -3.77
CA ALA A 96 1.50 12.37 -2.41
C ALA A 96 0.41 13.20 -1.71
N TYR A 97 -0.34 14.02 -2.45
CA TYR A 97 -1.39 14.85 -1.88
C TYR A 97 -2.66 14.04 -1.53
N HIS A 98 -2.98 13.02 -2.34
CA HIS A 98 -4.22 12.25 -2.20
C HIS A 98 -4.08 10.94 -1.42
N ILE A 99 -2.89 10.33 -1.40
CA ILE A 99 -2.66 9.08 -0.68
C ILE A 99 -2.90 9.26 0.82
N LYS A 100 -3.62 8.31 1.43
CA LYS A 100 -3.87 8.28 2.88
C LYS A 100 -3.07 7.19 3.58
N ALA A 101 -3.00 6.02 2.97
CA ALA A 101 -2.25 4.89 3.47
C ALA A 101 -1.97 3.90 2.34
N SER A 102 -0.97 3.05 2.53
CA SER A 102 -0.78 1.81 1.79
C SER A 102 -0.73 0.63 2.76
N ILE A 103 -1.27 -0.51 2.30
CA ILE A 103 -1.26 -1.77 3.04
C ILE A 103 -0.78 -2.85 2.09
N CYS A 104 0.42 -3.39 2.33
CA CYS A 104 1.00 -4.44 1.50
C CYS A 104 1.00 -5.75 2.28
N GLN A 105 0.49 -6.82 1.68
CA GLN A 105 0.27 -8.10 2.37
C GLN A 105 0.94 -9.26 1.63
N LYS A 106 1.56 -10.17 2.37
CA LYS A 106 1.98 -11.49 1.87
C LYS A 106 1.48 -12.57 2.81
N LEU A 107 0.78 -13.56 2.28
CA LEU A 107 0.40 -14.75 3.04
C LEU A 107 1.58 -15.71 3.10
N LEU A 108 1.99 -16.06 4.31
CA LEU A 108 3.16 -16.90 4.57
C LEU A 108 2.75 -18.20 5.28
N PRO A 109 3.39 -19.34 4.98
CA PRO A 109 3.17 -20.56 5.72
C PRO A 109 3.61 -20.35 7.18
N ARG A 110 2.68 -20.56 8.10
CA ARG A 110 2.94 -20.40 9.53
C ARG A 110 3.52 -21.68 10.14
N SER A 111 4.36 -21.53 11.16
CA SER A 111 5.08 -22.65 11.80
C SER A 111 4.35 -23.29 12.97
N ASP A 112 3.34 -22.62 13.54
CA ASP A 112 2.67 -23.06 14.78
C ASP A 112 1.40 -23.89 14.54
N ARG A 113 0.80 -23.84 13.35
CA ARG A 113 -0.35 -24.69 12.95
C ARG A 113 -0.49 -24.74 11.43
N ILE A 114 -1.33 -25.62 10.93
CA ILE A 114 -1.67 -25.67 9.49
C ILE A 114 -2.37 -24.36 9.09
N GLY A 115 -1.91 -23.75 8.00
CA GLY A 115 -2.53 -22.58 7.38
C GLY A 115 -1.53 -21.51 7.00
N LEU A 116 -2.05 -20.32 6.70
CA LEU A 116 -1.27 -19.14 6.35
C LEU A 116 -1.42 -18.05 7.42
N ILE A 117 -0.47 -17.13 7.46
CA ILE A 117 -0.52 -15.91 8.27
C ILE A 117 -0.10 -14.71 7.40
N PRO A 118 -0.83 -13.58 7.44
CA PRO A 118 -0.42 -12.40 6.71
C PRO A 118 0.75 -11.70 7.44
N ALA A 119 1.84 -11.46 6.71
CA ALA A 119 2.79 -10.41 7.02
C ALA A 119 2.32 -9.13 6.31
N VAL A 120 2.20 -8.03 7.05
CA VAL A 120 1.55 -6.80 6.57
C VAL A 120 2.47 -5.61 6.80
N GLU A 121 2.83 -4.91 5.74
CA GLU A 121 3.38 -3.56 5.81
C GLU A 121 2.23 -2.55 5.83
N VAL A 122 2.34 -1.53 6.68
CA VAL A 122 1.35 -0.45 6.79
C VAL A 122 2.08 0.88 6.81
N MET A 123 1.89 1.68 5.77
CA MET A 123 2.34 3.08 5.74
C MET A 123 1.11 3.99 5.82
N VAL A 124 1.23 5.05 6.62
CA VAL A 124 0.25 6.15 6.70
C VAL A 124 0.90 7.41 6.15
N ALA A 125 0.17 8.17 5.35
CA ALA A 125 0.67 9.38 4.69
C ALA A 125 0.80 10.56 5.68
N THR A 126 1.82 10.51 6.53
CA THR A 126 2.17 11.61 7.43
C THR A 126 2.85 12.75 6.66
N PRO A 127 2.96 13.98 7.22
CA PRO A 127 3.66 15.08 6.56
C PRO A 127 5.09 14.72 6.12
N THR A 128 5.79 13.90 6.92
CA THR A 128 7.13 13.40 6.59
C THR A 128 7.09 12.47 5.38
N ILE A 129 6.18 11.49 5.36
CA ILE A 129 6.04 10.56 4.22
C ILE A 129 5.64 11.30 2.95
N ILE A 130 4.65 12.21 3.03
CA ILE A 130 4.21 13.03 1.90
C ILE A 130 5.40 13.79 1.30
N LYS A 131 6.22 14.41 2.15
CA LYS A 131 7.42 15.13 1.71
C LYS A 131 8.42 14.22 1.01
N LEU A 132 8.68 13.02 1.56
CA LEU A 132 9.57 12.03 0.94
C LEU A 132 9.07 11.60 -0.44
N ILE A 133 7.76 11.41 -0.61
CA ILE A 133 7.17 11.10 -1.92
C ILE A 133 7.35 12.29 -2.87
N GLN A 134 7.00 13.51 -2.47
CA GLN A 134 7.10 14.70 -3.34
C GLN A 134 8.53 14.94 -3.86
N GLU A 135 9.53 14.77 -3.00
CA GLU A 135 10.95 15.02 -3.28
C GLU A 135 11.67 13.83 -3.93
N ASP A 136 10.94 12.77 -4.31
CA ASP A 136 11.50 11.55 -4.92
C ASP A 136 12.48 10.78 -4.02
N ARG A 137 12.31 10.89 -2.70
CA ARG A 137 13.14 10.22 -1.69
C ARG A 137 12.43 8.99 -1.13
N ILE A 138 11.80 8.20 -2.02
CA ILE A 138 10.96 7.06 -1.65
C ILE A 138 11.73 5.95 -0.91
N LEU A 139 13.03 5.81 -1.14
CA LEU A 139 13.88 4.85 -0.42
C LEU A 139 14.01 5.16 1.07
N LYS A 140 13.76 6.40 1.50
CA LYS A 140 13.77 6.81 2.90
C LYS A 140 12.43 6.58 3.62
N ILE A 141 11.38 6.16 2.90
CA ILE A 141 10.05 5.89 3.49
C ILE A 141 10.12 4.88 4.64
N PRO A 142 10.84 3.73 4.53
CA PRO A 142 10.94 2.79 5.65
C PRO A 142 11.54 3.39 6.92
N ALA A 143 12.54 4.28 6.79
CA ALA A 143 13.12 4.99 7.93
C ALA A 143 12.10 5.99 8.52
N GLY A 144 11.39 6.75 7.67
CA GLY A 144 10.30 7.63 8.09
C GLY A 144 9.18 6.91 8.83
N MET A 145 8.78 5.73 8.36
CA MET A 145 7.78 4.88 9.02
C MET A 145 8.21 4.44 10.41
N ARG A 146 9.51 4.11 10.59
CA ARG A 146 10.05 3.69 11.90
C ARG A 146 10.22 4.85 12.88
N ALA A 147 10.53 6.05 12.39
CA ALA A 147 10.63 7.24 13.22
C ALA A 147 9.26 7.65 13.82
N GLU A 148 8.18 7.42 13.09
CA GLU A 148 6.82 7.84 13.47
C GLU A 148 5.90 6.64 13.83
N LYS A 149 6.30 5.80 14.80
CA LYS A 149 5.53 4.62 15.24
C LYS A 149 4.12 4.91 15.79
N THR A 150 3.80 6.18 16.05
CA THR A 150 2.57 6.62 16.75
C THR A 150 1.27 6.29 16.01
N LEU A 151 1.33 5.94 14.72
CA LEU A 151 0.16 5.65 13.87
C LEU A 151 0.03 4.16 13.48
N GLY A 152 0.71 3.26 14.18
CA GLY A 152 0.66 1.83 13.86
C GLY A 152 1.37 1.47 12.54
N MET A 153 2.20 2.39 12.03
CA MET A 153 3.05 2.12 10.87
C MET A 153 4.06 1.02 11.21
N GLN A 154 4.30 0.15 10.24
CA GLN A 154 5.31 -0.90 10.34
C GLN A 154 5.81 -1.26 8.94
N THR A 155 7.11 -1.44 8.80
CA THR A 155 7.70 -1.93 7.55
C THR A 155 7.46 -3.44 7.41
N PHE A 156 7.61 -3.97 6.20
CA PHE A 156 7.48 -5.41 5.98
C PHE A 156 8.44 -6.23 6.87
N ASN A 157 9.68 -5.78 7.02
CA ASN A 157 10.66 -6.44 7.90
C ASN A 157 10.25 -6.37 9.38
N ASP A 158 9.65 -5.27 9.84
CA ASP A 158 9.17 -5.19 11.23
C ASP A 158 8.03 -6.19 11.47
N ALA A 159 7.14 -6.36 10.50
CA ALA A 159 6.08 -7.38 10.56
C ALA A 159 6.66 -8.81 10.60
N LEU A 160 7.69 -9.10 9.79
CA LEU A 160 8.36 -10.40 9.81
C LEU A 160 9.04 -10.68 11.15
N ILE A 161 9.75 -9.70 11.71
CA ILE A 161 10.42 -9.82 13.03
C ILE A 161 9.39 -10.11 14.12
N LYS A 162 8.27 -9.39 14.12
CA LYS A 162 7.17 -9.64 15.06
C LYS A 162 6.67 -11.08 14.97
N LEU A 163 6.42 -11.58 13.75
CA LEU A 163 5.96 -12.95 13.55
C LEU A 163 7.00 -14.01 13.91
N LEU A 164 8.30 -13.73 13.74
CA LEU A 164 9.38 -14.61 14.21
C LEU A 164 9.43 -14.67 15.74
N ASN A 165 9.37 -13.50 16.41
CA ASN A 165 9.37 -13.40 17.87
C ASN A 165 8.17 -14.10 18.50
N ASP A 166 7.00 -14.02 17.84
CA ASP A 166 5.77 -14.71 18.22
C ASP A 166 5.78 -16.22 17.87
N LYS A 167 6.89 -16.73 17.33
CA LYS A 167 7.09 -18.12 16.88
C LYS A 167 6.03 -18.57 15.88
N LYS A 168 5.58 -17.66 15.00
CA LYS A 168 4.59 -17.91 13.95
C LYS A 168 5.21 -18.21 12.60
N LEU A 169 6.48 -17.90 12.40
CA LEU A 169 7.25 -18.19 11.19
C LEU A 169 8.57 -18.89 11.54
N THR A 170 9.15 -19.57 10.54
CA THR A 170 10.56 -19.97 10.59
C THR A 170 11.43 -18.87 9.99
N GLU A 171 12.70 -18.80 10.38
CA GLU A 171 13.65 -17.85 9.78
C GLU A 171 13.73 -18.02 8.26
N ALA A 172 13.79 -19.26 7.76
CA ALA A 172 13.84 -19.54 6.33
C ALA A 172 12.67 -18.90 5.55
N VAL A 173 11.44 -18.99 6.10
CA VAL A 173 10.26 -18.36 5.49
C VAL A 173 10.35 -16.83 5.55
N ALA A 174 10.79 -16.27 6.68
CA ALA A 174 10.92 -14.82 6.83
C ALA A 174 11.97 -14.23 5.88
N PHE A 175 13.16 -14.84 5.79
CA PHE A 175 14.23 -14.39 4.90
C PHE A 175 13.84 -14.51 3.42
N ALA A 176 13.14 -15.57 3.01
CA ALA A 176 12.65 -15.71 1.64
C ALA A 176 11.53 -14.70 1.30
N ALA A 177 10.77 -14.25 2.30
CA ALA A 177 9.67 -13.31 2.11
C ALA A 177 10.09 -11.83 2.12
N SER A 178 11.25 -11.52 2.71
CA SER A 178 11.73 -10.16 2.95
C SER A 178 12.07 -9.41 1.66
N PRO A 179 11.66 -8.14 1.50
CA PRO A 179 12.09 -7.31 0.38
C PRO A 179 13.57 -6.92 0.47
N ASN A 180 14.17 -6.99 1.67
CA ASN A 180 15.59 -6.78 1.90
C ASN A 180 16.08 -7.74 3.00
N PRO A 181 16.51 -8.96 2.62
CA PRO A 181 16.97 -9.98 3.55
C PRO A 181 18.18 -9.56 4.38
N ASP A 182 19.08 -8.74 3.84
CA ASP A 182 20.25 -8.25 4.56
C ASP A 182 19.84 -7.27 5.66
N ALA A 183 18.94 -6.33 5.34
CA ALA A 183 18.35 -5.46 6.35
C ALA A 183 17.56 -6.25 7.41
N LEU A 184 16.84 -7.32 7.04
CA LEU A 184 16.16 -8.17 8.01
C LEU A 184 17.15 -8.81 9.00
N ARG A 185 18.30 -9.31 8.50
CA ARG A 185 19.36 -9.88 9.34
C ARG A 185 19.88 -8.86 10.36
N MET A 186 20.12 -7.63 9.91
CA MET A 186 20.58 -6.53 10.77
C MET A 186 19.51 -6.14 11.80
N ASN A 187 18.26 -6.00 11.37
CA ASN A 187 17.15 -5.65 12.25
C ASN A 187 16.92 -6.71 13.35
N LEU A 188 17.11 -8.00 13.04
CA LEU A 188 17.06 -9.09 14.03
C LEU A 188 18.16 -8.98 15.11
N GLN A 189 19.28 -8.35 14.77
CA GLN A 189 20.35 -8.01 15.71
C GLN A 189 20.13 -6.66 16.41
N GLY A 190 18.99 -6.00 16.17
CA GLY A 190 18.67 -4.68 16.71
C GLY A 190 19.36 -3.52 15.98
N ILE A 191 19.97 -3.77 14.82
CA ILE A 191 20.66 -2.75 14.02
C ILE A 191 19.73 -2.24 12.93
N PHE A 192 19.40 -0.94 12.98
CA PHE A 192 18.60 -0.27 11.98
C PHE A 192 19.44 0.81 11.29
N LEU A 193 19.56 0.69 9.96
CA LEU A 193 20.27 1.67 9.15
C LEU A 193 19.34 2.79 8.71
N ASP A 194 19.82 4.02 8.81
CA ASP A 194 19.33 5.18 8.09
C ASP A 194 20.35 5.53 6.98
N GLU A 195 19.88 5.91 5.78
CA GLU A 195 20.77 6.28 4.67
C GLU A 195 21.60 7.54 5.00
N ASP A 196 21.16 8.36 5.97
CA ASP A 196 21.93 9.48 6.53
C ASP A 196 22.71 9.07 7.80
N THR A 197 23.53 8.01 7.71
CA THR A 197 24.62 7.66 8.66
C THR A 197 24.36 7.92 10.15
N ARG A 198 23.20 7.55 10.68
CA ARG A 198 22.97 7.49 12.12
C ARG A 198 22.32 6.16 12.47
N ILE A 199 23.03 5.36 13.26
CA ILE A 199 22.44 4.22 13.96
C ILE A 199 21.36 4.80 14.86
N ILE A 200 20.08 4.56 14.52
CA ILE A 200 18.97 4.90 15.41
C ILE A 200 18.88 3.74 16.40
N GLY A 201 19.56 3.89 17.55
CA GLY A 201 19.62 2.90 18.62
C GLY A 201 18.93 3.37 19.89
N MET A 202 18.00 2.52 20.35
CA MET A 202 17.13 2.53 21.55
C MET A 202 16.08 3.63 21.66
#